data_AF-A0A7J4LG82-F1
#
_entry.id   AF-A0A7J4LG82-F1
#
_cell.length_a   1.000
_cell.length_b   1.000
_cell.length_c   1.000
_cell.angle_alpha   90.00
_cell.angle_beta   90.00
_cell.angle_gamma   90.00
#
_symmetry.space_group_name_H-M   'P 1'
#
loop_
_entity.id
_entity.type
_entity.pdbx_description
1 polymer ?
#
loop_
_entity_poly.entity_id
_entity_poly.type
_entity_poly.pdbx_seq_one_letter_code
_entity_poly.pdbx_strand_id
1 'polypeptide(L)'
;MENIIADELGNKDHTAKYLKTDDTIYPCNAVDYSYKERCYIMVTSHILKVNGYNFEDAFTKCANVEPSYGNLFKEICFVSIGRDASGSTKSDPDRTLAKCAMAKVLSLNATTANLTSIAEEYCIIGAAKDFVSNFAGAKEASVMCKKLSGKDKEGTEKSKLERLRKKCIIAMANILSTLFSDQDKKLAECKALVPDDYDDCVKGLDY
;
A
#
# COMPACT_ATOMS: atom_id res chain seq x y z
N MET A 1 -5.91 -13.50 -10.31
CA MET A 1 -6.49 -12.85 -9.11
C MET A 1 -7.66 -13.64 -8.53
N GLU A 2 -8.39 -14.43 -9.33
CA GLU A 2 -9.52 -15.25 -8.84
C GLU A 2 -9.17 -16.09 -7.60
N ASN A 3 -8.00 -16.73 -7.55
CA ASN A 3 -7.63 -17.57 -6.39
C ASN A 3 -7.49 -16.80 -5.07
N ILE A 4 -6.92 -15.58 -5.08
CA ILE A 4 -6.75 -14.79 -3.85
C ILE A 4 -8.11 -14.28 -3.37
N ILE A 5 -8.93 -13.78 -4.30
CA ILE A 5 -10.28 -13.26 -4.00
C ILE A 5 -11.22 -14.40 -3.55
N ALA A 6 -11.17 -15.55 -4.21
CA ALA A 6 -12.00 -16.71 -3.85
C ALA A 6 -11.63 -17.28 -2.47
N ASP A 7 -10.34 -17.22 -2.10
CA ASP A 7 -9.87 -17.59 -0.77
C ASP A 7 -10.35 -16.63 0.31
N GLU A 8 -10.36 -15.32 0.04
CA GLU A 8 -10.94 -14.31 0.94
C GLU A 8 -12.45 -14.49 1.15
N LEU A 9 -13.17 -14.84 0.09
CA LEU A 9 -14.63 -15.03 0.12
C LEU A 9 -15.07 -16.38 0.70
N GLY A 10 -14.15 -17.31 0.97
CA GLY A 10 -14.45 -18.63 1.53
C GLY A 10 -15.40 -19.45 0.64
N ASN A 11 -15.40 -19.20 -0.67
CA ASN A 11 -16.35 -19.81 -1.58
C ASN A 11 -16.00 -21.30 -1.76
N LYS A 12 -16.89 -22.19 -1.28
CA LYS A 12 -16.71 -23.65 -1.36
C LYS A 12 -16.68 -24.17 -2.80
N ASP A 13 -17.25 -23.42 -3.74
CA ASP A 13 -17.35 -23.80 -5.16
C ASP A 13 -16.20 -23.25 -6.02
N HIS A 14 -15.39 -22.33 -5.47
CA HIS A 14 -14.18 -21.79 -6.10
C HIS A 14 -13.00 -21.92 -5.14
N THR A 15 -12.48 -23.13 -4.98
CA THR A 15 -11.28 -23.35 -4.15
C THR A 15 -10.07 -22.63 -4.75
N ALA A 16 -9.33 -21.91 -3.92
CA ALA A 16 -8.05 -21.32 -4.26
C ALA A 16 -6.97 -22.40 -4.44
N LYS A 17 -7.12 -23.22 -5.48
CA LYS A 17 -6.37 -24.46 -5.74
C LYS A 17 -4.85 -24.28 -5.70
N TYR A 18 -4.40 -23.07 -5.99
CA TYR A 18 -2.99 -22.72 -6.12
C TYR A 18 -2.46 -21.92 -4.93
N LEU A 19 -3.20 -21.73 -3.85
CA LEU A 19 -2.65 -21.11 -2.64
C LEU A 19 -2.04 -22.19 -1.74
N LYS A 20 -0.80 -21.98 -1.33
CA LYS A 20 -0.03 -22.90 -0.49
C LYS A 20 0.16 -22.31 0.89
N THR A 21 -0.13 -23.07 1.94
CA THR A 21 0.04 -22.58 3.32
C THR A 21 1.51 -22.62 3.77
N ASP A 22 2.31 -23.51 3.19
CA ASP A 22 3.75 -23.67 3.43
C ASP A 22 4.60 -22.71 2.58
N ASP A 23 4.07 -22.22 1.46
CA ASP A 23 4.63 -21.13 0.66
C ASP A 23 3.57 -20.04 0.42
N THR A 24 3.50 -19.09 1.34
CA THR A 24 2.51 -18.00 1.29
C THR A 24 2.74 -16.99 0.17
N ILE A 25 3.84 -17.08 -0.59
CA ILE A 25 4.10 -16.24 -1.76
C ILE A 25 3.60 -16.92 -3.04
N TYR A 26 3.50 -18.25 -3.05
CA TYR A 26 2.97 -18.99 -4.18
C TYR A 26 1.49 -18.62 -4.44
N PRO A 27 1.11 -18.34 -5.70
CA PRO A 27 1.85 -18.61 -6.94
C PRO A 27 2.72 -17.47 -7.46
N CYS A 28 2.80 -16.31 -6.80
CA CYS A 28 3.45 -15.11 -7.35
C CYS A 28 4.96 -15.30 -7.64
N ASN A 29 5.63 -16.16 -6.87
CA ASN A 29 7.02 -16.55 -7.12
C ASN A 29 7.18 -17.50 -8.34
N ALA A 30 6.12 -18.18 -8.76
CA ALA A 30 6.16 -19.19 -9.83
C ALA A 30 5.54 -18.73 -11.16
N VAL A 31 4.77 -17.65 -11.18
CA VAL A 31 4.21 -17.10 -12.43
C VAL A 31 5.27 -16.40 -13.27
N ASP A 32 5.02 -16.33 -14.59
CA ASP A 32 5.85 -15.56 -15.52
C ASP A 32 5.92 -14.08 -15.12
N TYR A 33 7.03 -13.44 -15.48
CA TYR A 33 7.31 -12.04 -15.17
C TYR A 33 6.15 -11.09 -15.51
N SER A 34 5.48 -11.30 -16.66
CA SER A 34 4.34 -10.49 -17.12
C SER A 34 3.12 -10.51 -16.18
N TYR A 35 3.01 -11.53 -15.32
CA TYR A 35 1.93 -11.67 -14.35
C TYR A 35 2.35 -11.34 -12.92
N LYS A 36 3.66 -11.23 -12.64
CA LYS A 36 4.16 -11.03 -11.28
C LYS A 36 3.61 -9.76 -10.64
N GLU A 37 3.60 -8.62 -11.33
CA GLU A 37 3.09 -7.36 -10.78
C GLU A 37 1.64 -7.49 -10.27
N ARG A 38 0.74 -8.00 -11.11
CA ARG A 38 -0.68 -8.21 -10.75
C ARG A 38 -0.87 -9.26 -9.66
N CYS A 39 0.08 -10.18 -9.50
CA CYS A 39 0.04 -11.16 -8.42
C CYS A 39 0.49 -10.52 -7.11
N TYR A 40 1.66 -9.86 -7.12
CA TYR A 40 2.28 -9.25 -5.94
C TYR A 40 1.43 -8.13 -5.34
N ILE A 41 0.61 -7.41 -6.12
CA ILE A 41 -0.27 -6.38 -5.56
C ILE A 41 -1.38 -6.94 -4.65
N MET A 42 -1.65 -8.25 -4.69
CA MET A 42 -2.65 -8.94 -3.87
C MET A 42 -2.07 -10.03 -2.96
N VAL A 43 -0.76 -10.32 -3.03
CA VAL A 43 -0.18 -11.51 -2.39
C VAL A 43 -0.33 -11.52 -0.86
N THR A 44 -0.37 -10.33 -0.24
CA THR A 44 -0.38 -10.24 1.23
C THR A 44 -1.69 -10.67 1.85
N SER A 45 -2.80 -10.71 1.10
CA SER A 45 -4.05 -11.31 1.57
C SER A 45 -3.86 -12.74 2.04
N HIS A 46 -3.17 -13.53 1.22
CA HIS A 46 -2.90 -14.93 1.52
C HIS A 46 -1.91 -15.07 2.68
N ILE A 47 -0.84 -14.25 2.67
CA ILE A 47 0.13 -14.19 3.78
C ILE A 47 -0.58 -13.92 5.11
N LEU A 48 -1.40 -12.88 5.16
CA LEU A 48 -2.10 -12.42 6.36
C LEU A 48 -3.16 -13.43 6.80
N LYS A 49 -3.87 -14.06 5.88
CA LYS A 49 -4.82 -15.11 6.23
C LYS A 49 -4.12 -16.30 6.90
N VAL A 50 -3.00 -16.76 6.34
CA VAL A 50 -2.25 -17.91 6.87
C VAL A 50 -1.56 -17.59 8.20
N ASN A 51 -1.01 -16.39 8.34
CA ASN A 51 -0.22 -16.02 9.54
C ASN A 51 -1.06 -15.38 10.67
N GLY A 52 -2.39 -15.33 10.54
CA GLY A 52 -3.28 -14.78 11.56
C GLY A 52 -3.27 -13.24 11.64
N TYR A 53 -3.14 -12.57 10.50
CA TYR A 53 -3.04 -11.11 10.35
C TYR A 53 -1.83 -10.50 11.06
N ASN A 54 -0.71 -11.22 11.07
CA ASN A 54 0.57 -10.71 11.53
C ASN A 54 1.23 -9.84 10.44
N PHE A 55 1.11 -8.52 10.59
CA PHE A 55 1.67 -7.55 9.63
C PHE A 55 3.20 -7.50 9.66
N GLU A 56 3.84 -7.72 10.80
CA GLU A 56 5.32 -7.73 10.91
C GLU A 56 5.92 -8.92 10.14
N ASP A 57 5.29 -10.09 10.24
CA ASP A 57 5.64 -11.25 9.42
C ASP A 57 5.40 -10.99 7.93
N ALA A 58 4.30 -10.32 7.56
CA ALA A 58 4.05 -9.94 6.17
C ALA A 58 5.13 -9.01 5.60
N PHE A 59 5.57 -8.00 6.35
CA PHE A 59 6.72 -7.16 5.96
C PHE A 59 8.00 -7.99 5.77
N THR A 60 8.26 -8.93 6.68
CA THR A 60 9.44 -9.79 6.64
C THR A 60 9.41 -10.71 5.40
N LYS A 61 8.25 -11.27 5.07
CA LYS A 61 8.07 -12.06 3.84
C LYS A 61 8.25 -11.20 2.59
N CYS A 62 7.60 -10.03 2.52
CA CYS A 62 7.76 -9.09 1.39
C CYS A 62 9.21 -8.62 1.19
N ALA A 63 10.00 -8.48 2.26
CA ALA A 63 11.41 -8.10 2.15
C ALA A 63 12.29 -9.13 1.42
N ASN A 64 11.82 -10.39 1.32
CA ASN A 64 12.56 -11.52 0.78
C ASN A 64 12.03 -12.02 -0.57
N VAL A 65 11.01 -11.38 -1.16
CA VAL A 65 10.49 -11.79 -2.46
C VAL A 65 11.47 -11.44 -3.57
N GLU A 66 11.60 -12.32 -4.55
CA GLU A 66 12.25 -12.06 -5.84
C GLU A 66 13.63 -11.38 -5.74
N PRO A 67 14.59 -11.92 -4.95
CA PRO A 67 15.85 -11.24 -4.68
C PRO A 67 16.64 -10.88 -5.95
N SER A 68 16.49 -11.67 -7.02
CA SER A 68 17.10 -11.43 -8.34
C SER A 68 16.61 -10.15 -9.05
N TYR A 69 15.50 -9.56 -8.61
CA TYR A 69 14.88 -8.37 -9.21
C TYR A 69 15.03 -7.10 -8.35
N GLY A 70 15.95 -7.13 -7.38
CA GLY A 70 16.20 -5.98 -6.50
C GLY A 70 14.98 -5.64 -5.64
N ASN A 71 14.52 -4.39 -5.69
CA ASN A 71 13.39 -3.91 -4.88
C ASN A 71 12.04 -3.95 -5.60
N LEU A 72 11.99 -4.16 -6.92
CA LEU A 72 10.78 -3.99 -7.73
C LEU A 72 9.56 -4.73 -7.15
N PHE A 73 9.69 -6.05 -6.92
CA PHE A 73 8.57 -6.84 -6.38
C PHE A 73 8.39 -6.69 -4.88
N LYS A 74 9.42 -6.27 -4.15
CA LYS A 74 9.32 -5.94 -2.72
C LYS A 74 8.42 -4.72 -2.53
N GLU A 75 8.64 -3.68 -3.33
CA GLU A 75 7.84 -2.46 -3.36
C GLU A 75 6.36 -2.75 -3.66
N ILE A 76 6.08 -3.57 -4.68
CA ILE A 76 4.71 -3.99 -5.02
C ILE A 76 4.09 -4.82 -3.88
N CYS A 77 4.86 -5.71 -3.26
CA CYS A 77 4.40 -6.49 -2.10
C CYS A 77 4.07 -5.57 -0.91
N PHE A 78 4.87 -4.53 -0.65
CA PHE A 78 4.56 -3.53 0.39
C PHE A 78 3.31 -2.70 0.07
N VAL A 79 3.04 -2.40 -1.21
CA VAL A 79 1.75 -1.81 -1.64
C VAL A 79 0.59 -2.73 -1.28
N SER A 80 0.75 -4.05 -1.49
CA SER A 80 -0.25 -5.04 -1.09
C SER A 80 -0.54 -4.99 0.41
N ILE A 81 0.51 -4.88 1.26
CA ILE A 81 0.35 -4.70 2.71
C ILE A 81 -0.48 -3.45 3.02
N GLY A 82 -0.23 -2.34 2.32
CA GLY A 82 -0.99 -1.09 2.48
C GLY A 82 -2.48 -1.26 2.24
N ARG A 83 -2.83 -1.97 1.16
CA ARG A 83 -4.22 -2.32 0.84
C ARG A 83 -4.86 -3.14 1.96
N ASP A 84 -4.18 -4.17 2.44
CA ASP A 84 -4.71 -5.03 3.51
C ASP A 84 -4.75 -4.31 4.87
N ALA A 85 -3.84 -3.37 5.12
CA ALA A 85 -3.86 -2.52 6.30
C ALA A 85 -5.11 -1.63 6.31
N SER A 86 -5.45 -1.01 5.17
CA SER A 86 -6.70 -0.27 5.00
C SER A 86 -7.90 -1.19 5.21
N GLY A 87 -8.01 -2.30 4.47
CA GLY A 87 -9.16 -3.20 4.54
C GLY A 87 -9.39 -3.77 5.96
N SER A 88 -8.34 -4.28 6.60
CA SER A 88 -8.43 -4.89 7.93
C SER A 88 -8.70 -3.88 9.07
N THR A 89 -8.51 -2.59 8.82
CA THR A 89 -8.84 -1.51 9.77
C THR A 89 -10.13 -0.79 9.40
N LYS A 90 -10.88 -1.28 8.41
CA LYS A 90 -12.08 -0.63 7.86
C LYS A 90 -11.81 0.81 7.43
N SER A 91 -10.65 1.02 6.80
CA SER A 91 -10.15 2.32 6.36
C SER A 91 -10.14 3.39 7.46
N ASP A 92 -9.74 2.98 8.67
CA ASP A 92 -9.46 3.92 9.74
C ASP A 92 -8.04 4.51 9.55
N PRO A 93 -7.89 5.85 9.41
CA PRO A 93 -6.60 6.45 9.09
C PRO A 93 -5.49 6.16 10.12
N ASP A 94 -5.79 6.27 11.42
CA ASP A 94 -4.77 6.14 12.47
C ASP A 94 -4.30 4.68 12.59
N ARG A 95 -5.25 3.73 12.57
CA ARG A 95 -4.92 2.30 12.63
C ARG A 95 -4.22 1.83 11.36
N THR A 96 -4.57 2.36 10.18
CA THR A 96 -3.89 2.04 8.92
C THR A 96 -2.43 2.48 8.97
N LEU A 97 -2.17 3.74 9.35
CA LEU A 97 -0.81 4.26 9.48
C LEU A 97 -0.01 3.52 10.56
N ALA A 98 -0.64 3.15 11.67
CA ALA A 98 0.00 2.35 12.72
C ALA A 98 0.47 0.97 12.19
N LYS A 99 -0.29 0.34 11.28
CA LYS A 99 0.13 -0.90 10.61
C LYS A 99 1.28 -0.68 9.66
N CYS A 100 1.28 0.40 8.85
CA CYS A 100 2.41 0.70 7.97
C CYS A 100 3.70 1.01 8.75
N ALA A 101 3.60 1.61 9.93
CA ALA A 101 4.74 1.85 10.82
C ALA A 101 5.37 0.55 11.36
N MET A 102 4.70 -0.60 11.27
CA MET A 102 5.26 -1.91 11.63
C MET A 102 6.40 -2.35 10.70
N ALA A 103 6.58 -1.69 9.55
CA ALA A 103 7.76 -1.84 8.70
C ALA A 103 9.09 -1.71 9.48
N LYS A 104 9.09 -1.02 10.64
CA LYS A 104 10.21 -0.92 11.58
C LYS A 104 10.82 -2.27 11.97
N VAL A 105 10.07 -3.37 11.90
CA VAL A 105 10.60 -4.72 12.16
C VAL A 105 11.79 -5.05 11.25
N LEU A 106 11.81 -4.48 10.03
CA LEU A 106 12.91 -4.64 9.08
C LEU A 106 14.20 -3.93 9.51
N SER A 107 14.14 -3.02 10.48
CA SER A 107 15.35 -2.34 11.00
C SER A 107 16.13 -3.21 11.99
N LEU A 108 15.55 -4.33 12.45
CA LEU A 108 16.22 -5.31 13.31
C LEU A 108 17.35 -6.06 12.60
N ASN A 109 17.46 -5.94 11.27
CA ASN A 109 18.54 -6.49 10.47
C ASN A 109 19.31 -5.37 9.75
N ALA A 110 20.61 -5.27 10.02
CA ALA A 110 21.48 -4.20 9.50
C ALA A 110 21.52 -4.14 7.95
N THR A 111 21.25 -5.26 7.27
CA THR A 111 21.19 -5.32 5.79
C THR A 111 19.93 -4.70 5.19
N THR A 112 18.90 -4.45 6.00
CA THR A 112 17.57 -3.97 5.57
C THR A 112 17.19 -2.59 6.13
N ALA A 113 18.14 -1.85 6.71
CA ALA A 113 17.88 -0.52 7.27
C ALA A 113 17.26 0.46 6.24
N ASN A 114 17.77 0.49 5.01
CA ASN A 114 17.18 1.29 3.93
C ASN A 114 15.81 0.76 3.48
N LEU A 115 15.59 -0.55 3.58
CA LEU A 115 14.35 -1.21 3.19
C LEU A 115 13.18 -0.85 4.13
N THR A 116 13.45 -0.51 5.39
CA THR A 116 12.42 -0.07 6.34
C THR A 116 11.66 1.16 5.83
N SER A 117 12.39 2.17 5.34
CA SER A 117 11.76 3.40 4.82
C SER A 117 11.00 3.15 3.53
N ILE A 118 11.51 2.27 2.66
CA ILE A 118 10.84 1.86 1.42
C ILE A 118 9.54 1.13 1.76
N ALA A 119 9.58 0.17 2.68
CA ALA A 119 8.43 -0.61 3.07
C ALA A 119 7.31 0.25 3.67
N GLU A 120 7.65 1.19 4.55
CA GLU A 120 6.68 2.13 5.12
C GLU A 120 6.08 3.05 4.04
N GLU A 121 6.91 3.62 3.15
CA GLU A 121 6.45 4.49 2.07
C GLU A 121 5.48 3.75 1.12
N TYR A 122 5.85 2.56 0.65
CA TYR A 122 5.01 1.80 -0.27
C TYR A 122 3.75 1.21 0.39
N CYS A 123 3.79 0.89 1.70
CA CYS A 123 2.58 0.57 2.45
C CYS A 123 1.62 1.77 2.50
N ILE A 124 2.11 2.97 2.79
CA ILE A 124 1.28 4.18 2.81
C ILE A 124 0.71 4.48 1.42
N ILE A 125 1.50 4.30 0.36
CA ILE A 125 1.04 4.42 -1.03
C ILE A 125 -0.10 3.44 -1.31
N GLY A 126 0.05 2.16 -0.95
CA GLY A 126 -1.00 1.15 -1.14
C GLY A 126 -2.27 1.45 -0.37
N ALA A 127 -2.14 1.89 0.89
CA ALA A 127 -3.27 2.32 1.70
C ALA A 127 -4.01 3.51 1.09
N ALA A 128 -3.28 4.54 0.63
CA ALA A 128 -3.89 5.72 0.01
C ALA A 128 -4.70 5.34 -1.24
N LYS A 129 -4.15 4.46 -2.10
CA LYS A 129 -4.84 3.96 -3.29
C LYS A 129 -6.11 3.18 -2.94
N ASP A 130 -6.04 2.35 -1.90
CA ASP A 130 -7.18 1.54 -1.44
C ASP A 130 -8.29 2.41 -0.84
N PHE A 131 -7.97 3.43 -0.05
CA PHE A 131 -8.95 4.39 0.45
C PHE A 131 -9.73 5.05 -0.69
N VAL A 132 -9.03 5.53 -1.73
CA VAL A 132 -9.70 6.16 -2.87
C VAL A 132 -10.62 5.17 -3.60
N SER A 133 -10.16 3.94 -3.76
CA SER A 133 -10.91 2.88 -4.44
C SER A 133 -12.17 2.48 -3.66
N ASN A 134 -12.06 2.30 -2.34
CA ASN A 134 -13.16 1.84 -1.49
C ASN A 134 -14.27 2.88 -1.30
N PHE A 135 -13.91 4.17 -1.25
CA PHE A 135 -14.90 5.25 -1.10
C PHE A 135 -15.32 5.85 -2.45
N ALA A 136 -14.74 5.39 -3.56
CA ALA A 136 -14.90 6.00 -4.88
C ALA A 136 -14.68 7.53 -4.85
N GLY A 137 -13.67 7.97 -4.10
CA GLY A 137 -13.39 9.39 -3.84
C GLY A 137 -12.17 9.58 -2.95
N ALA A 138 -11.55 10.77 -3.02
CA ALA A 138 -10.27 11.02 -2.37
C ALA A 138 -10.34 11.65 -0.96
N LYS A 139 -11.55 11.87 -0.43
CA LYS A 139 -11.73 12.59 0.84
C LYS A 139 -11.07 11.87 2.01
N GLU A 140 -11.35 10.59 2.21
CA GLU A 140 -10.86 9.79 3.33
C GLU A 140 -9.34 9.60 3.22
N ALA A 141 -8.84 9.35 2.00
CA ALA A 141 -7.40 9.28 1.72
C ALA A 141 -6.70 10.61 2.09
N SER A 142 -7.30 11.76 1.76
CA SER A 142 -6.72 13.07 2.10
C SER A 142 -6.61 13.29 3.62
N VAL A 143 -7.60 12.81 4.39
CA VAL A 143 -7.58 12.86 5.86
C VAL A 143 -6.42 12.02 6.40
N MET A 144 -6.21 10.82 5.84
CA MET A 144 -5.08 9.97 6.21
C MET A 144 -3.74 10.63 5.87
N CYS A 145 -3.56 11.12 4.63
CA CYS A 145 -2.30 11.72 4.22
C CYS A 145 -1.95 12.98 5.04
N LYS A 146 -2.94 13.79 5.44
CA LYS A 146 -2.72 14.97 6.31
C LYS A 146 -2.19 14.62 7.70
N LYS A 147 -2.44 13.40 8.20
CA LYS A 147 -1.88 12.95 9.49
C LYS A 147 -0.36 12.74 9.44
N LEU A 148 0.23 12.64 8.24
CA LEU A 148 1.67 12.57 8.02
C LEU A 148 2.33 13.97 8.11
N SER A 149 1.89 14.80 9.05
CA SER A 149 2.38 16.17 9.24
C SER A 149 2.90 16.34 10.66
N GLY A 150 4.12 16.86 10.81
CA GLY A 150 4.70 17.14 12.12
C GLY A 150 4.31 18.53 12.61
N LYS A 151 3.41 18.63 13.60
CA LYS A 151 3.28 19.87 14.39
C LYS A 151 4.23 19.90 15.58
N ASP A 152 4.57 18.73 16.14
CA ASP A 152 5.38 18.60 17.36
C ASP A 152 6.67 17.78 17.17
N LYS A 153 7.14 17.63 15.92
CA LYS A 153 8.30 16.77 15.59
C LYS A 153 9.52 17.58 15.16
N GLU A 154 10.69 17.23 15.69
CA GLU A 154 11.97 17.91 15.39
C GLU A 154 12.62 17.41 14.08
N GLY A 155 13.34 18.31 13.40
CA GLY A 155 14.30 18.06 12.31
C GLY A 155 14.00 16.89 11.37
N THR A 156 14.68 15.76 11.58
CA THR A 156 14.69 14.58 10.70
C THR A 156 13.36 13.85 10.63
N GLU A 157 12.61 13.81 11.73
CA GLU A 157 11.31 13.12 11.73
C GLU A 157 10.26 13.94 10.98
N LYS A 158 10.32 15.27 11.11
CA LYS A 158 9.49 16.18 10.33
C LYS A 158 9.72 16.03 8.82
N SER A 159 10.99 16.02 8.37
CA SER A 159 11.31 15.85 6.96
C SER A 159 10.90 14.49 6.39
N LYS A 160 11.00 13.42 7.20
CA LYS A 160 10.47 12.10 6.84
C LYS A 160 8.95 12.14 6.63
N LEU A 161 8.21 12.70 7.58
CA LEU A 161 6.75 12.79 7.51
C LEU A 161 6.29 13.62 6.31
N GLU A 162 6.93 14.77 6.06
CA GLU A 162 6.63 15.59 4.88
C GLU A 162 6.84 14.82 3.57
N ARG A 163 7.93 14.03 3.47
CA ARG A 163 8.15 13.15 2.32
C ARG A 163 7.05 12.11 2.17
N LEU A 164 6.64 11.46 3.27
CA LEU A 164 5.57 10.46 3.25
C LEU A 164 4.21 11.08 2.89
N ARG A 165 3.90 12.28 3.42
CA ARG A 165 2.68 13.04 3.07
C ARG A 165 2.61 13.28 1.58
N LYS A 166 3.69 13.81 0.99
CA LYS A 166 3.78 14.06 -0.45
C LYS A 166 3.52 12.79 -1.28
N LYS A 167 4.16 11.68 -0.93
CA LYS A 167 3.99 10.40 -1.63
C LYS A 167 2.57 9.85 -1.49
N CYS A 168 1.98 9.99 -0.30
CA CYS A 168 0.59 9.63 -0.03
C CYS A 168 -0.38 10.44 -0.90
N ILE A 169 -0.18 11.76 -1.00
CA ILE A 169 -1.01 12.65 -1.83
C ILE A 169 -0.90 12.33 -3.32
N ILE A 170 0.31 12.08 -3.82
CA ILE A 170 0.51 11.65 -5.20
C ILE A 170 -0.24 10.33 -5.45
N ALA A 171 -0.05 9.33 -4.58
CA ALA A 171 -0.70 8.02 -4.74
C ALA A 171 -2.23 8.09 -4.69
N MET A 172 -2.79 8.94 -3.83
CA MET A 172 -4.22 9.24 -3.79
C MET A 172 -4.69 9.81 -5.14
N ALA A 173 -3.98 10.80 -5.68
CA ALA A 173 -4.32 11.42 -6.95
C ALA A 173 -4.22 10.45 -8.15
N ASN A 174 -3.29 9.50 -8.12
CA ASN A 174 -3.18 8.47 -9.17
C ASN A 174 -4.45 7.61 -9.31
N ILE A 175 -5.19 7.36 -8.22
CA ILE A 175 -6.47 6.64 -8.33
C ILE A 175 -7.59 7.60 -8.66
N LEU A 176 -7.58 8.81 -8.08
CA LEU A 176 -8.54 9.86 -8.39
C LEU A 176 -8.60 10.15 -9.91
N SER A 177 -7.45 10.13 -10.59
CA SER A 177 -7.34 10.35 -12.03
C SER A 177 -8.10 9.30 -12.86
N THR A 178 -8.29 8.10 -12.32
CA THR A 178 -9.01 7.00 -12.96
C THR A 178 -10.51 7.03 -12.70
N LEU A 179 -10.95 7.73 -11.64
CA LEU A 179 -12.37 7.85 -11.28
C LEU A 179 -13.10 8.92 -12.09
N PHE A 180 -12.39 9.97 -12.49
CA PHE A 180 -12.96 11.09 -13.25
C PHE A 180 -12.28 11.22 -14.61
N SER A 181 -13.04 11.36 -15.68
CA SER A 181 -12.48 11.67 -17.01
C SER A 181 -12.27 13.17 -17.22
N ASP A 182 -12.98 14.01 -16.46
CA ASP A 182 -12.99 15.47 -16.56
C ASP A 182 -11.82 16.08 -15.78
N GLN A 183 -10.94 16.78 -16.48
CA GLN A 183 -9.74 17.36 -15.89
C GLN A 183 -10.03 18.49 -14.90
N ASP A 184 -11.02 19.34 -15.17
CA ASP A 184 -11.38 20.46 -14.29
C ASP A 184 -11.93 19.93 -12.96
N LYS A 185 -12.68 18.83 -13.01
CA LYS A 185 -13.15 18.14 -11.80
C LYS A 185 -12.00 17.58 -10.98
N LYS A 186 -11.01 16.92 -11.60
CA LYS A 186 -9.83 16.41 -10.88
C LYS A 186 -9.06 17.53 -10.18
N LEU A 187 -8.84 18.65 -10.86
CA LEU A 187 -8.15 19.81 -10.31
C LEU A 187 -8.95 20.46 -9.18
N ALA A 188 -10.26 20.59 -9.34
CA ALA A 188 -11.15 21.10 -8.29
C ALA A 188 -11.12 20.23 -7.03
N GLU A 189 -11.12 18.90 -7.18
CA GLU A 189 -10.97 17.96 -6.06
C GLU A 189 -9.62 18.12 -5.35
N CYS A 190 -8.50 18.16 -6.08
CA CYS A 190 -7.19 18.42 -5.48
C CYS A 190 -7.17 19.73 -4.68
N LYS A 191 -7.75 20.81 -5.24
CA LYS A 191 -7.81 22.12 -4.58
C LYS A 191 -8.69 22.11 -3.33
N ALA A 192 -9.81 21.38 -3.37
CA ALA A 192 -10.73 21.29 -2.24
C ALA A 192 -10.17 20.42 -1.10
N LEU A 193 -9.58 19.28 -1.44
CA LEU A 193 -9.13 18.29 -0.46
C LEU A 193 -7.79 18.66 0.15
N VAL A 194 -6.83 19.13 -0.65
CA VAL A 194 -5.44 19.32 -0.23
C VAL A 194 -4.86 20.64 -0.77
N PRO A 195 -5.42 21.80 -0.37
CA PRO A 195 -4.97 23.10 -0.88
C PRO A 195 -3.48 23.36 -0.62
N ASP A 196 -2.96 22.91 0.52
CA ASP A 196 -1.54 23.09 0.88
C ASP A 196 -0.59 22.13 0.12
N ASP A 197 -1.11 21.01 -0.40
CA ASP A 197 -0.34 20.02 -1.18
C ASP A 197 -0.84 19.94 -2.63
N TYR A 198 -1.45 21.03 -3.13
CA TYR A 198 -2.13 21.04 -4.42
C TYR A 198 -1.21 20.59 -5.56
N ASP A 199 0.01 21.11 -5.61
CA ASP A 199 1.00 20.78 -6.63
C ASP A 199 1.41 19.30 -6.60
N ASP A 200 1.46 18.69 -5.41
CA ASP A 200 1.77 17.27 -5.29
C ASP A 200 0.56 16.40 -5.66
N CYS A 201 -0.67 16.86 -5.40
CA CYS A 201 -1.88 16.21 -5.89
C CYS A 201 -1.94 16.24 -7.43
N VAL A 202 -1.68 17.41 -8.03
CA VAL A 202 -1.66 17.58 -9.49
C VAL A 202 -0.61 16.68 -10.15
N LYS A 203 0.57 16.48 -9.53
CA LYS A 203 1.58 15.54 -10.05
C LYS A 203 1.12 14.09 -10.15
N GLY A 204 0.18 13.68 -9.30
CA GLY A 204 -0.39 12.32 -9.35
C GLY A 204 -1.61 12.21 -10.27
N LEU A 205 -2.15 13.32 -10.76
CA LEU A 205 -3.15 13.27 -11.83
C LEU A 205 -2.40 12.97 -13.14
N ASP A 206 -2.38 11.71 -13.56
CA ASP A 206 -1.88 11.33 -14.88
C ASP A 206 -2.52 12.24 -15.95
N TYR A 207 -1.66 12.88 -16.76
CA TYR A 207 -2.02 13.68 -17.93
C TYR A 207 -1.89 12.83 -19.19
#